data_AF-A0A847DGY9-F1
#
_entry.id   AF-A0A847DGY9-F1
#
_cell.length_a   1.000
_cell.length_b   1.000
_cell.length_c   1.000
_cell.angle_alpha   90.00
_cell.angle_beta   90.00
_cell.angle_gamma   90.00
#
_symmetry.space_group_name_H-M   'P 1'
#
loop_
_entity.id
_entity.type
_entity.pdbx_description
1 polymer ?
#
loop_
_entity_poly.entity_id
_entity_poly.type
_entity_poly.pdbx_seq_one_letter_code
_entity_poly.pdbx_strand_id
1 'polypeptide(L)'
;MKLIKKPFQLIGLALFFLKKLVEANLFIAKDLLTPGLLIHPDYINVRLMLSRDYQILLLANLISMTPGSLAVDVTPDRKEILVHSMYASDKLKVIQEIDEFQIKIKRLFQ
;
A
#
# COMPACT_ATOMS: atom_id res chain seq x y z
N MET A 1 7.78 -23.04 -19.65
CA MET A 1 6.57 -22.86 -18.80
C MET A 1 6.62 -21.65 -17.83
N LYS A 2 7.44 -20.61 -18.04
CA LYS A 2 7.47 -19.39 -17.17
C LYS A 2 6.53 -18.26 -17.63
N LEU A 3 6.03 -18.30 -18.87
CA LEU A 3 5.23 -17.21 -19.46
C LEU A 3 3.73 -17.26 -19.08
N ILE A 4 3.17 -18.42 -18.75
CA ILE A 4 1.73 -18.57 -18.45
C ILE A 4 1.41 -18.26 -16.97
N LYS A 5 2.41 -18.34 -16.07
CA LYS A 5 2.20 -18.05 -14.64
C LYS A 5 2.15 -16.55 -14.32
N LYS A 6 2.80 -15.71 -15.12
CA LYS A 6 2.85 -14.25 -14.95
C LYS A 6 1.46 -13.57 -15.06
N PRO A 7 0.63 -13.84 -16.09
CA PRO A 7 -0.70 -13.22 -16.17
C PRO A 7 -1.60 -13.66 -15.03
N PHE A 8 -1.51 -14.92 -14.58
CA PHE A 8 -2.32 -15.40 -13.46
C PHE A 8 -1.93 -14.74 -12.13
N GLN A 9 -0.63 -14.53 -11.88
CA GLN A 9 -0.14 -13.79 -10.72
C GLN A 9 -0.55 -12.31 -10.77
N LEU A 10 -0.55 -11.70 -11.96
CA LEU A 10 -1.01 -10.33 -12.16
C LEU A 10 -2.50 -10.20 -11.85
N ILE A 11 -3.33 -11.13 -12.34
CA ILE A 11 -4.77 -11.16 -12.05
C ILE A 11 -5.02 -11.39 -10.55
N GLY A 12 -4.28 -12.29 -9.92
CA GLY A 12 -4.36 -12.51 -8.47
C GLY A 12 -4.00 -11.26 -7.66
N LEU A 13 -2.99 -10.50 -8.10
CA LEU A 13 -2.62 -9.22 -7.49
C LEU A 13 -3.73 -8.17 -7.69
N ALA A 14 -4.25 -8.06 -8.91
CA ALA A 14 -5.32 -7.11 -9.24
C ALA A 14 -6.59 -7.38 -8.41
N LEU A 15 -7.02 -8.64 -8.31
CA LEU A 15 -8.19 -9.02 -7.51
C LEU A 15 -7.96 -8.78 -6.01
N PHE A 16 -6.77 -9.07 -5.50
CA PHE A 16 -6.41 -8.77 -4.12
C PHE A 16 -6.47 -7.27 -3.83
N PHE A 17 -5.91 -6.46 -4.73
CA PHE A 17 -5.92 -5.01 -4.60
C PHE A 17 -7.34 -4.45 -4.68
N LEU A 18 -8.16 -4.92 -5.63
CA LEU A 18 -9.57 -4.52 -5.74
C LEU A 18 -10.36 -4.85 -4.46
N LYS A 19 -10.13 -6.02 -3.86
CA LYS A 19 -10.76 -6.36 -2.59
C LYS A 19 -10.37 -5.36 -1.48
N LYS A 20 -9.08 -5.07 -1.34
CA LYS A 20 -8.58 -4.10 -0.35
C LYS A 20 -9.13 -2.69 -0.58
N LEU A 21 -9.22 -2.27 -1.84
CA LEU A 21 -9.81 -1.00 -2.25
C LEU A 21 -11.28 -0.89 -1.82
N VAL A 22 -12.07 -1.95 -2.03
CA VAL A 22 -13.48 -1.98 -1.61
C VAL A 22 -13.60 -1.96 -0.08
N GLU A 23 -12.82 -2.77 0.64
CA GLU A 23 -12.81 -2.79 2.12
C GLU A 23 -12.48 -1.41 2.70
N ALA A 24 -11.47 -0.74 2.16
CA ALA A 24 -11.06 0.60 2.58
C ALA A 24 -12.16 1.65 2.32
N ASN A 25 -12.80 1.62 1.15
CA ASN A 25 -13.89 2.55 0.84
C ASN A 25 -15.12 2.35 1.74
N LEU A 26 -15.46 1.11 2.09
CA LEU A 26 -16.55 0.82 3.03
C LEU A 26 -16.22 1.34 4.44
N PHE A 27 -14.97 1.20 4.88
CA PHE A 27 -14.51 1.76 6.16
C PHE A 27 -14.65 3.28 6.19
N ILE A 28 -14.17 3.98 5.15
CA ILE A 28 -14.27 5.44 5.03
C ILE A 28 -15.73 5.89 4.97
N ALA A 29 -16.58 5.21 4.20
CA ALA A 29 -17.99 5.54 4.11
C ALA A 29 -18.68 5.44 5.48
N LYS A 30 -18.35 4.40 6.27
CA LYS A 30 -18.87 4.25 7.64
C LYS A 30 -18.36 5.34 8.57
N ASP A 31 -17.09 5.71 8.49
CA ASP A 31 -16.50 6.78 9.30
C ASP A 31 -17.17 8.13 9.00
N LEU A 32 -17.42 8.44 7.73
CA LEU A 32 -18.06 9.69 7.31
C LEU A 32 -19.53 9.79 7.76
N LEU A 33 -20.25 8.66 7.81
CA LEU A 33 -21.67 8.61 8.19
C LEU A 33 -21.90 8.54 9.72
N THR A 34 -20.87 8.21 10.50
CA THR A 34 -20.98 8.09 11.96
C THR A 34 -20.61 9.42 12.63
N PRO A 35 -21.39 9.95 13.58
CA PRO A 35 -20.99 11.12 14.36
C PRO A 35 -19.73 10.82 15.18
N GLY A 36 -18.64 11.56 14.92
CA GLY A 36 -17.32 11.36 15.54
C GLY A 36 -16.32 10.79 14.53
N LEU A 37 -15.44 11.65 14.01
CA LEU A 37 -14.41 11.27 13.05
C LEU A 37 -13.32 10.42 13.74
N LEU A 38 -13.06 9.21 13.24
CA LEU A 38 -11.96 8.36 13.71
C LEU A 38 -10.63 8.68 13.01
N ILE A 39 -10.54 9.80 12.31
CA ILE A 39 -9.34 10.24 11.58
C ILE A 39 -8.21 10.55 12.57
N HIS A 40 -7.08 9.87 12.40
CA HIS A 40 -5.86 10.06 13.17
C HIS A 40 -4.71 10.16 12.15
N PRO A 41 -4.46 11.37 11.61
CA PRO A 41 -3.50 11.54 10.55
C PRO A 41 -2.08 11.48 11.11
N ASP A 42 -1.20 10.72 10.45
CA ASP A 42 0.20 10.65 10.84
C ASP A 42 1.13 10.36 9.65
N TYR A 43 2.41 10.66 9.85
CA TYR A 43 3.50 10.38 8.94
C TYR A 43 4.29 9.17 9.44
N ILE A 44 4.45 8.18 8.57
CA ILE A 44 5.09 6.91 8.90
C ILE A 44 6.19 6.66 7.88
N ASN A 45 7.43 6.52 8.37
CA ASN A 45 8.55 6.05 7.57
C ASN A 45 8.52 4.52 7.53
N VAL A 46 8.50 3.96 6.31
CA VAL A 46 8.51 2.51 6.09
C VAL A 46 9.77 2.11 5.35
N ARG A 47 10.45 1.08 5.83
CA ARG A 47 11.66 0.56 5.18
C ARG A 47 11.33 -0.20 3.90
N LEU A 48 12.04 0.15 2.84
CA LEU A 48 11.92 -0.46 1.53
C LEU A 48 12.71 -1.78 1.47
N MET A 49 12.04 -2.85 1.07
CA MET A 49 12.61 -4.16 0.73
C MET A 49 12.88 -4.31 -0.78
N LEU A 50 12.50 -3.30 -1.56
CA LEU A 50 12.57 -3.24 -3.02
C LEU A 50 13.82 -2.47 -3.43
N SER A 51 14.52 -2.95 -4.46
CA SER A 51 15.81 -2.38 -4.88
C SER A 51 15.79 -1.74 -6.27
N ARG A 52 14.68 -1.84 -7.01
CA ARG A 52 14.54 -1.30 -8.37
C ARG A 52 13.57 -0.13 -8.40
N ASP A 53 13.91 0.92 -9.14
CA ASP A 53 13.12 2.16 -9.23
C ASP A 53 11.67 1.92 -9.67
N TYR A 54 11.45 1.05 -10.67
CA TYR A 54 10.10 0.72 -11.13
C TYR A 54 9.27 -0.06 -10.08
N GLN A 55 9.91 -0.81 -9.19
CA GLN A 55 9.22 -1.52 -8.10
C GLN A 55 8.78 -0.54 -7.01
N ILE A 56 9.66 0.42 -6.68
CA ILE A 56 9.37 1.48 -5.72
C ILE A 56 8.26 2.39 -6.27
N LEU A 57 8.32 2.75 -7.55
CA LEU A 57 7.26 3.51 -8.21
C LEU A 57 5.91 2.78 -8.19
N LEU A 58 5.92 1.47 -8.45
CA LEU A 58 4.69 0.67 -8.35
C LEU A 58 4.15 0.65 -6.91
N LEU A 59 5.02 0.46 -5.91
CA LEU A 59 4.63 0.50 -4.50
C LEU A 59 4.01 1.86 -4.13
N ALA A 60 4.66 2.96 -4.51
CA ALA A 60 4.17 4.31 -4.23
C ALA A 60 2.77 4.53 -4.81
N ASN A 61 2.53 4.09 -6.05
CA ASN A 61 1.20 4.17 -6.66
C ASN A 61 0.17 3.30 -5.94
N LEU A 62 0.53 2.07 -5.54
CA LEU A 62 -0.39 1.21 -4.79
C LEU A 62 -0.78 1.84 -3.44
N ILE A 63 0.18 2.41 -2.71
CA ILE A 63 -0.08 3.11 -1.44
C ILE A 63 -1.03 4.30 -1.67
N SER A 64 -0.77 5.13 -2.68
CA SER A 64 -1.58 6.32 -2.97
C SER A 64 -2.97 5.99 -3.53
N MET A 65 -3.17 4.79 -4.07
CA MET A 65 -4.47 4.30 -4.50
C MET A 65 -5.24 3.60 -3.37
N THR A 66 -4.61 3.27 -2.25
CA THR A 66 -5.30 2.77 -1.05
C THR A 66 -5.96 3.95 -0.33
N PRO A 67 -7.30 3.96 -0.21
CA PRO A 67 -8.02 5.07 0.39
C PRO A 67 -7.56 5.34 1.83
N GLY A 68 -7.23 6.59 2.14
CA GLY A 68 -6.71 6.99 3.46
C GLY A 68 -5.19 6.90 3.61
N SER A 69 -4.43 6.64 2.55
CA SER A 69 -2.97 6.76 2.53
C SER A 69 -2.43 7.43 1.28
N LEU A 70 -1.24 8.03 1.40
CA LEU A 70 -0.52 8.71 0.33
C LEU A 70 0.99 8.49 0.49
N ALA A 71 1.67 8.07 -0.58
CA ALA A 71 3.13 8.12 -0.62
C ALA A 71 3.59 9.57 -0.82
N VAL A 72 4.37 10.10 0.13
CA VAL A 72 4.82 11.50 0.14
C VAL A 72 6.15 11.64 -0.57
N ASP A 73 7.15 10.87 -0.14
CA ASP A 73 8.50 10.94 -0.70
C ASP A 73 9.29 9.64 -0.42
N VAL A 74 10.39 9.45 -1.15
CA VAL A 74 11.34 8.35 -0.96
C VAL A 74 12.69 8.96 -0.59
N THR A 75 13.37 8.38 0.40
CA THR A 75 14.68 8.89 0.81
C THR A 75 15.69 8.83 -0.35
N PRO A 76 16.69 9.75 -0.41
CA PRO A 76 17.69 9.76 -1.48
C PRO A 76 18.47 8.44 -1.61
N ASP A 77 18.65 7.73 -0.50
CA ASP A 77 19.31 6.42 -0.45
C ASP A 77 18.38 5.24 -0.78
N ARG A 78 17.11 5.51 -1.09
CA ARG A 78 16.05 4.55 -1.46
C ARG A 78 15.80 3.48 -0.40
N LYS A 79 16.07 3.77 0.86
CA LYS A 79 15.88 2.80 1.95
C LYS A 79 14.55 2.96 2.66
N GLU A 80 13.93 4.14 2.59
CA GLU A 80 12.68 4.42 3.28
C GLU A 80 11.72 5.19 2.37
N ILE A 81 10.43 4.94 2.55
CA ILE A 81 9.33 5.69 1.93
C ILE A 81 8.52 6.35 3.04
N LEU A 82 8.31 7.66 2.91
CA LEU A 82 7.47 8.43 3.80
C LEU A 82 6.02 8.31 3.34
N VAL A 83 5.16 7.81 4.21
CA VAL A 83 3.74 7.62 3.94
C VAL A 83 2.92 8.48 4.88
N HIS A 84 1.99 9.24 4.32
CA HIS A 84 0.95 9.92 5.08
C HIS A 84 -0.27 9.02 5.14
N SER A 85 -0.79 8.73 6.33
CA SER A 85 -2.03 7.97 6.50
C SER A 85 -3.02 8.74 7.34
N MET A 86 -4.29 8.78 6.92
CA MET A 86 -5.39 9.42 7.64
C MET A 86 -5.90 8.55 8.80
N TYR A 87 -5.60 7.26 8.80
CA TYR A 87 -6.07 6.28 9.79
C TYR A 87 -4.89 5.57 10.45
N ALA A 88 -3.98 6.35 11.01
CA ALA A 88 -2.73 5.87 11.61
C ALA A 88 -2.85 5.56 13.12
N SER A 89 -4.05 5.27 13.61
CA SER A 89 -4.28 4.92 15.02
C SER A 89 -3.49 3.66 15.46
N ASP A 90 -3.11 2.81 14.50
CA ASP A 90 -2.16 1.72 14.69
C ASP A 90 -1.11 1.73 13.56
N LYS A 91 0.05 2.34 13.83
CA LYS A 91 1.17 2.44 12.86
C LYS A 91 1.65 1.08 12.39
N LEU A 92 1.59 0.04 13.24
CA LEU A 92 2.08 -1.30 12.89
C LEU A 92 1.21 -1.93 11.81
N LYS A 93 -0.11 -1.71 11.83
CA LYS A 93 -1.01 -2.19 10.77
C LYS A 93 -0.69 -1.57 9.42
N VAL A 94 -0.43 -0.26 9.38
CA VAL A 94 -0.04 0.44 8.14
C VAL A 94 1.27 -0.11 7.60
N ILE A 95 2.27 -0.31 8.47
CA ILE A 95 3.56 -0.93 8.08
C ILE A 95 3.35 -2.34 7.54
N GLN A 96 2.53 -3.17 8.22
CA GLN A 96 2.24 -4.54 7.79
C GLN A 96 1.56 -4.59 6.41
N GLU A 97 0.58 -3.72 6.16
CA GLU A 97 -0.10 -3.64 4.87
C GLU A 97 0.88 -3.24 3.75
N ILE A 98 1.75 -2.27 4.02
CA ILE A 98 2.79 -1.87 3.06
C ILE A 98 3.74 -3.04 2.80
N ASP A 99 4.20 -3.73 3.84
CA ASP A 99 5.08 -4.90 3.72
C ASP A 99 4.44 -6.03 2.90
N GLU A 100 3.13 -6.25 3.02
CA GLU A 100 2.40 -7.18 2.15
C GLU A 100 2.49 -6.78 0.67
N PHE A 101 2.34 -5.49 0.34
CA PHE A 101 2.56 -5.00 -1.02
C PHE A 101 4.00 -5.24 -1.48
N GLN A 102 4.99 -4.91 -0.65
CA GLN A 102 6.40 -5.13 -0.96
C GLN A 102 6.69 -6.59 -1.30
N ILE A 103 6.19 -7.53 -0.49
CA ILE A 103 6.36 -8.97 -0.71
C ILE A 103 5.74 -9.41 -2.03
N LYS A 104 4.53 -8.93 -2.37
CA LYS A 104 3.85 -9.27 -3.61
C LYS A 104 4.57 -8.71 -4.83
N ILE A 105 5.02 -7.46 -4.78
CA ILE A 105 5.81 -6.83 -5.84
C ILE A 105 7.11 -7.61 -6.04
N LYS A 106 7.81 -7.93 -4.96
CA LYS A 106 9.08 -8.69 -5.02
C LYS A 106 8.89 -10.05 -5.71
N ARG A 107 7.80 -10.76 -5.42
CA ARG A 107 7.46 -12.04 -6.08
C ARG A 107 7.11 -11.87 -7.56
N LEU A 108 6.46 -10.78 -7.95
CA LEU A 108 6.05 -10.54 -9.34
C LEU A 108 7.25 -10.29 -10.26
N PHE A 109 8.31 -9.68 -9.73
CA PHE A 109 9.51 -9.29 -10.47
C PHE A 109 10.76 -10.15 -10.17
N GLN A 110 10.58 -11.31 -9.53
CA GLN A 110 11.60 -12.35 -9.37
C GLN A 110 11.81 -13.16 -10.65
#